data_AF-A0A800C881-F1
#
_entry.id   AF-A0A800C881-F1
#
_cell.length_a   1.000
_cell.length_b   1.000
_cell.length_c   1.000
_cell.angle_alpha   90.00
_cell.angle_beta   90.00
_cell.angle_gamma   90.00
#
_symmetry.space_group_name_H-M   'P 1'
#
loop_
_entity.id
_entity.type
_entity.pdbx_description
1 polymer ?
#
loop_
_entity_poly.entity_id
_entity_poly.type
_entity_poly.pdbx_seq_one_letter_code
_entity_poly.pdbx_strand_id
1 'polypeptide(L)'
;LLGAVAEHLAGTFGAIDLVSPWFPFDFTGYYEPEMGSPLFRRVLSFKSHVEPGSLADIKITTNRIEQLHARDGKRRVNLDPGILTHERFVLATCKDFSHRIYLGRGIYADLTLLYRKGRFETLPWTYPDYAHHNPTSFLQRVRKKYVFDVKTKRTRG
;
A
#
# COMPACT_ATOMS: atom_id res chain seq x y z
N LEU A 1 -13.56 13.63 1.36
CA LEU A 1 -13.31 12.35 0.65
C LEU A 1 -12.35 11.47 1.45
N LEU A 2 -11.10 11.89 1.64
CA LEU A 2 -10.05 11.04 2.22
C LEU A 2 -10.34 10.57 3.66
N GLY A 3 -10.99 11.39 4.49
CA GLY A 3 -11.48 10.98 5.81
C GLY A 3 -12.47 9.81 5.73
N ALA A 4 -13.53 9.95 4.91
CA ALA A 4 -14.51 8.89 4.70
C ALA A 4 -13.89 7.61 4.10
N VAL A 5 -12.94 7.72 3.18
CA VAL A 5 -12.21 6.56 2.64
C VAL A 5 -11.38 5.89 3.74
N ALA A 6 -10.69 6.66 4.58
CA ALA A 6 -9.90 6.11 5.69
C ALA A 6 -10.79 5.42 6.75
N GLU A 7 -11.97 5.98 7.04
CA GLU A 7 -12.98 5.34 7.92
C GLU A 7 -13.49 4.02 7.33
N HIS A 8 -13.79 3.98 6.03
CA HIS A 8 -14.21 2.77 5.34
C HIS A 8 -13.11 1.70 5.34
N LEU A 9 -11.86 2.10 5.11
CA LEU A 9 -10.70 1.22 5.21
C LEU A 9 -10.53 0.69 6.64
N ALA A 10 -10.71 1.53 7.66
CA ALA A 10 -10.61 1.13 9.05
C ALA A 10 -11.73 0.16 9.46
N GLY A 11 -12.96 0.37 8.97
CA GLY A 11 -14.07 -0.57 9.17
C GLY A 11 -13.83 -1.93 8.51
N THR A 12 -13.15 -1.94 7.36
CA THR A 12 -12.89 -3.16 6.58
C THR A 12 -11.66 -3.95 7.07
N PHE A 13 -10.55 -3.27 7.36
CA PHE A 13 -9.26 -3.89 7.66
C PHE A 13 -8.84 -3.79 9.13
N GLY A 14 -9.69 -3.18 9.96
CA GLY A 14 -9.43 -2.93 11.37
C GLY A 14 -8.78 -1.57 11.63
N ALA A 15 -8.47 -1.30 12.91
CA ALA A 15 -7.97 0.01 13.31
C ALA A 15 -6.66 0.39 12.61
N ILE A 16 -6.59 1.63 12.14
CA ILE A 16 -5.36 2.24 11.62
C ILE A 16 -4.32 2.32 12.75
N ASP A 17 -3.07 1.96 12.44
CA ASP A 17 -1.93 1.99 13.37
C ASP A 17 -1.08 3.25 13.16
N LEU A 18 -0.56 3.45 11.94
CA LEU A 18 0.25 4.61 11.58
C LEU A 18 -0.28 5.27 10.32
N VAL A 19 -0.11 6.59 10.27
CA VAL A 19 -0.53 7.42 9.14
C VAL A 19 0.65 8.29 8.71
N SER A 20 0.98 8.30 7.43
CA SER A 20 2.04 9.16 6.91
C SER A 20 1.59 10.63 6.84
N PRO A 21 2.54 11.58 6.78
CA PRO A 21 2.28 12.88 6.19
C PRO A 21 1.74 12.74 4.76
N TRP A 22 1.15 13.80 4.23
CA TRP A 22 0.87 13.90 2.81
C TRP A 22 2.18 14.05 2.04
N PHE A 23 2.36 13.25 1.00
CA PHE A 23 3.46 13.36 0.07
C PHE A 23 2.92 13.91 -1.26
N PRO A 24 3.54 14.95 -1.84
CA PRO A 24 3.28 15.31 -3.23
C PRO A 24 3.45 14.08 -4.14
N PHE A 25 2.58 13.95 -5.13
CA PHE A 25 2.66 12.90 -6.13
C PHE A 25 2.82 13.54 -7.51
N ASP A 26 4.05 13.84 -7.87
CA ASP A 26 4.47 14.56 -9.09
C ASP A 26 5.13 13.64 -10.14
N PHE A 27 5.05 12.32 -9.94
CA PHE A 27 5.77 11.33 -10.72
C PHE A 27 5.18 11.05 -12.11
N THR A 28 3.86 11.22 -12.26
CA THR A 28 3.17 10.95 -13.53
C THR A 28 1.93 11.82 -13.68
N GLY A 29 1.74 12.45 -14.84
CA GLY A 29 0.45 13.09 -15.20
C GLY A 29 -0.69 12.09 -15.50
N TYR A 30 -0.40 10.77 -15.44
CA TYR A 30 -1.35 9.70 -15.82
C TYR A 30 -2.71 9.79 -15.13
N TYR A 31 -2.75 10.24 -13.87
CA TYR A 31 -3.98 10.31 -13.08
C TYR A 31 -4.68 11.67 -13.16
N GLU A 32 -4.02 12.71 -13.65
CA GLU A 32 -4.56 14.08 -13.66
C GLU A 32 -5.86 14.22 -14.47
N PRO A 33 -6.04 13.55 -15.65
CA PRO A 33 -7.28 13.63 -16.40
C PRO A 33 -8.51 13.06 -15.67
N GLU A 34 -8.31 12.07 -14.79
CA GLU A 34 -9.39 11.39 -14.06
C GLU A 34 -9.61 12.02 -12.67
N MET A 35 -8.54 12.42 -11.98
CA MET A 35 -8.55 12.81 -10.57
C MET A 35 -8.29 14.30 -10.32
N GLY A 36 -7.87 15.05 -11.33
CA GLY A 36 -7.41 16.44 -11.21
C GLY A 36 -5.96 16.54 -10.70
N SER A 37 -5.48 17.77 -10.55
CA SER A 37 -4.14 18.12 -10.07
C SER A 37 -4.25 19.29 -9.08
N PRO A 38 -3.38 19.40 -8.05
CA PRO A 38 -2.26 18.52 -7.72
C PRO A 38 -2.67 17.20 -7.05
N LEU A 39 -1.85 16.15 -7.25
CA LEU A 39 -2.03 14.84 -6.63
C LEU A 39 -1.19 14.69 -5.36
N PHE A 40 -1.74 13.95 -4.40
CA PHE A 40 -1.07 13.64 -3.15
C PHE A 40 -1.24 12.16 -2.80
N ARG A 41 -0.21 11.63 -2.14
CA ARG A 41 -0.20 10.29 -1.56
C ARG A 41 -0.25 10.35 -0.05
N ARG A 42 -0.93 9.36 0.53
CA ARG A 42 -0.83 9.04 1.95
C ARG A 42 -0.76 7.53 2.13
N VAL A 43 0.01 7.09 3.11
CA VAL A 43 0.16 5.67 3.45
C VAL A 43 -0.46 5.44 4.82
N LEU A 44 -1.29 4.40 4.92
CA LEU A 44 -1.91 3.94 6.16
C LEU A 44 -1.38 2.54 6.45
N SER A 45 -1.00 2.26 7.69
CA SER A 45 -0.80 0.90 8.18
C SER A 45 -1.91 0.54 9.17
N PHE A 46 -2.19 -0.75 9.33
CA PHE A 46 -3.29 -1.26 10.16
C PHE A 46 -2.74 -2.10 11.31
N LYS A 47 -3.44 -2.11 12.45
CA LYS A 47 -3.03 -2.86 13.65
C LYS A 47 -3.19 -4.37 13.48
N SER A 48 -4.18 -4.78 12.70
CA SER A 48 -4.43 -6.18 12.39
C SER A 48 -3.42 -6.67 11.36
N HIS A 49 -2.70 -7.74 11.70
CA HIS A 49 -1.88 -8.45 10.72
C HIS A 49 -2.78 -9.29 9.82
N VAL A 50 -2.35 -9.49 8.58
CA VAL A 50 -3.05 -10.30 7.58
C VAL A 50 -2.13 -11.38 7.04
N GLU A 51 -2.71 -12.50 6.62
CA GLU A 51 -1.96 -13.55 5.93
C GLU A 51 -1.52 -13.07 4.54
N PRO A 52 -0.27 -13.33 4.11
CA PRO A 52 0.21 -12.90 2.79
C PRO A 52 -0.67 -13.33 1.62
N GLY A 53 -1.31 -14.51 1.72
CA GLY A 53 -2.22 -15.04 0.70
C GLY A 53 -3.50 -14.20 0.49
N SER A 54 -3.87 -13.35 1.47
CA SER A 54 -5.05 -12.50 1.37
C SER A 54 -4.88 -11.27 0.47
N LEU A 55 -3.66 -11.00 -0.04
CA LEU A 55 -3.37 -9.78 -0.79
C LEU A 55 -4.25 -9.59 -2.03
N ALA A 56 -4.60 -10.68 -2.73
CA ALA A 56 -5.51 -10.63 -3.86
C ALA A 56 -6.93 -10.17 -3.44
N ASP A 57 -7.44 -10.74 -2.35
CA ASP A 57 -8.76 -10.38 -1.81
C ASP A 57 -8.80 -8.94 -1.29
N ILE A 58 -7.71 -8.50 -0.65
CA ILE A 58 -7.54 -7.12 -0.21
C ILE A 58 -7.60 -6.18 -1.43
N LYS A 59 -6.90 -6.48 -2.54
CA LYS A 59 -6.94 -5.64 -3.74
C LYS A 59 -8.33 -5.58 -4.37
N ILE A 60 -9.03 -6.70 -4.45
CA ILE A 60 -10.41 -6.72 -4.94
C ILE A 60 -11.31 -5.85 -4.06
N THR A 61 -11.13 -5.93 -2.74
CA THR A 61 -11.88 -5.14 -1.78
C THR A 61 -11.57 -3.65 -1.92
N THR A 62 -10.29 -3.26 -2.01
CA THR A 62 -9.92 -1.85 -2.20
C THR A 62 -10.41 -1.31 -3.54
N ASN A 63 -10.38 -2.10 -4.61
CA ASN A 63 -10.94 -1.69 -5.90
C ASN A 63 -12.45 -1.41 -5.79
N ARG A 64 -13.20 -2.23 -5.04
CA ARG A 64 -14.63 -1.96 -4.77
C ARG A 64 -14.82 -0.67 -3.97
N ILE A 65 -13.99 -0.43 -2.96
CA ILE A 65 -14.02 0.81 -2.18
C ILE A 65 -13.76 2.02 -3.08
N GLU A 66 -12.78 1.97 -3.99
CA GLU A 66 -12.54 3.04 -4.98
C GLU A 66 -13.81 3.35 -5.79
N GLN A 67 -14.50 2.31 -6.27
CA GLN A 67 -15.72 2.45 -7.06
C GLN A 67 -16.88 3.03 -6.25
N LEU A 68 -17.04 2.63 -4.99
CA LEU A 68 -18.07 3.18 -4.10
C LEU A 68 -17.86 4.68 -3.81
N HIS A 69 -16.63 5.15 -3.90
CA HIS A 69 -16.27 6.56 -3.74
C HIS A 69 -16.09 7.32 -5.06
N ALA A 70 -16.32 6.66 -6.20
CA ALA A 70 -16.33 7.27 -7.51
C ALA A 70 -17.49 8.27 -7.63
N ARG A 71 -17.33 9.26 -8.52
CA ARG A 71 -18.39 10.23 -8.85
C ARG A 71 -18.49 10.35 -10.35
N ASP A 72 -19.70 10.30 -10.89
CA ASP A 72 -19.96 10.38 -12.33
C ASP A 72 -19.15 9.35 -13.15
N GLY A 73 -18.98 8.15 -12.58
CA GLY A 73 -18.20 7.06 -13.18
C GLY A 73 -16.67 7.24 -13.14
N LYS A 74 -16.16 8.33 -12.53
CA LYS A 74 -14.72 8.61 -12.43
C LYS A 74 -14.20 8.32 -11.03
N ARG A 75 -13.05 7.64 -10.94
CA ARG A 75 -12.39 7.41 -9.65
C ARG A 75 -11.86 8.72 -9.10
N ARG A 76 -11.96 8.85 -7.78
CA ARG A 76 -11.47 10.03 -7.04
C ARG A 76 -10.32 9.72 -6.09
N VAL A 77 -9.99 8.44 -5.95
CA VAL A 77 -8.91 7.93 -5.12
C VAL A 77 -8.38 6.65 -5.79
N ASN A 78 -7.07 6.43 -5.67
CA ASN A 78 -6.43 5.17 -6.03
C ASN A 78 -5.91 4.52 -4.74
N LEU A 79 -6.24 3.25 -4.52
CA LEU A 79 -5.89 2.46 -3.36
C LEU A 79 -4.99 1.31 -3.80
N ASP A 80 -3.71 1.43 -3.43
CA ASP A 80 -2.67 0.43 -3.70
C ASP A 80 -2.35 -0.33 -2.41
N PRO A 81 -3.09 -1.41 -2.07
CA PRO A 81 -2.76 -2.22 -0.93
C PRO A 81 -1.44 -2.94 -1.14
N GLY A 82 -0.69 -3.06 -0.05
CA GLY A 82 0.55 -3.82 -0.01
C GLY A 82 0.76 -4.52 1.33
N ILE A 83 1.61 -5.53 1.31
CA ILE A 83 2.04 -6.27 2.49
C ILE A 83 3.50 -5.95 2.77
N LEU A 84 3.76 -5.61 4.01
CA LEU A 84 5.10 -5.42 4.54
C LEU A 84 5.45 -6.62 5.42
N THR A 85 6.56 -7.29 5.10
CA THR A 85 7.16 -8.30 5.96
C THR A 85 8.50 -7.80 6.51
N HIS A 86 9.23 -8.68 7.20
CA HIS A 86 10.55 -8.34 7.70
C HIS A 86 11.56 -8.10 6.55
N GLU A 87 11.41 -8.76 5.41
CA GLU A 87 12.36 -8.78 4.30
C GLU A 87 11.95 -7.93 3.10
N ARG A 88 10.66 -7.55 2.98
CA ARG A 88 10.14 -6.97 1.73
C ARG A 88 8.88 -6.15 1.91
N PHE A 89 8.62 -5.33 0.92
CA PHE A 89 7.35 -4.65 0.69
C PHE A 89 6.82 -5.03 -0.68
N VAL A 90 5.60 -5.55 -0.73
CA VAL A 90 4.94 -6.09 -1.93
C VAL A 90 3.63 -5.38 -2.15
N LEU A 91 3.38 -4.86 -3.34
CA LEU A 91 2.10 -4.24 -3.73
C LEU A 91 1.24 -5.22 -4.51
N ALA A 92 -0.08 -5.01 -4.46
CA ALA A 92 -1.03 -5.71 -5.32
C ALA A 92 -1.39 -4.86 -6.53
N THR A 93 -1.46 -5.48 -7.70
CA THR A 93 -1.81 -4.80 -8.96
C THR A 93 -2.67 -5.67 -9.86
N CYS A 94 -3.51 -5.03 -10.67
CA CYS A 94 -4.30 -5.70 -11.72
C CYS A 94 -3.57 -5.75 -13.07
N LYS A 95 -2.36 -5.18 -13.15
CA LYS A 95 -1.57 -5.13 -14.38
C LYS A 95 -0.51 -6.23 -14.35
N ASP A 96 -0.55 -7.14 -15.30
CA ASP A 96 0.53 -8.13 -15.48
C ASP A 96 1.81 -7.46 -16.00
N PHE A 97 2.97 -8.00 -15.62
CA PHE A 97 4.27 -7.62 -16.16
C PHE A 97 5.33 -8.70 -15.85
N SER A 98 6.49 -8.64 -16.50
CA SER A 98 7.51 -9.70 -16.49
C SER A 98 7.99 -10.14 -15.10
N HIS A 99 8.02 -9.24 -14.10
CA HIS A 99 8.45 -9.55 -12.72
C HIS A 99 7.30 -9.85 -11.76
N ARG A 100 6.05 -9.76 -12.21
CA ARG A 100 4.87 -9.86 -11.34
C ARG A 100 4.37 -11.28 -11.25
N ILE A 101 4.01 -11.71 -10.06
CA ILE A 101 3.59 -13.08 -9.78
C ILE A 101 2.07 -13.12 -9.62
N TYR A 102 1.40 -13.98 -10.39
CA TYR A 102 -0.05 -14.13 -10.29
C TYR A 102 -0.47 -14.67 -8.92
N LEU A 103 -1.45 -13.99 -8.30
CA LEU A 103 -2.01 -14.35 -6.99
C LEU A 103 -3.43 -14.93 -7.08
N GLY A 104 -4.02 -14.97 -8.28
CA GLY A 104 -5.41 -15.33 -8.49
C GLY A 104 -6.30 -14.12 -8.82
N ARG A 105 -7.44 -14.38 -9.47
CA ARG A 105 -8.52 -13.40 -9.73
C ARG A 105 -8.06 -12.13 -10.47
N GLY A 106 -7.10 -12.27 -11.37
CA GLY A 106 -6.52 -11.15 -12.12
C GLY A 106 -5.63 -10.22 -11.29
N ILE A 107 -5.23 -10.62 -10.07
CA ILE A 107 -4.34 -9.84 -9.21
C ILE A 107 -2.93 -10.44 -9.22
N TYR A 108 -1.95 -9.57 -9.20
CA TYR A 108 -0.53 -9.92 -9.21
C TYR A 108 0.20 -9.24 -8.04
N ALA A 109 1.20 -9.94 -7.49
CA ALA A 109 2.17 -9.38 -6.56
C ALA A 109 3.28 -8.68 -7.32
N ASP A 110 3.56 -7.44 -6.92
CA ASP A 110 4.72 -6.67 -7.35
C ASP A 110 5.70 -6.58 -6.17
N LEU A 111 6.85 -7.24 -6.27
CA LEU A 111 7.92 -7.10 -5.28
C LEU A 111 8.55 -5.71 -5.44
N THR A 112 8.10 -4.76 -4.63
CA THR A 112 8.41 -3.34 -4.83
C THR A 112 9.68 -2.90 -4.11
N LEU A 113 9.95 -3.38 -2.89
CA LEU A 113 11.18 -3.06 -2.15
C LEU A 113 11.70 -4.29 -1.39
N LEU A 114 13.02 -4.40 -1.26
CA LEU A 114 13.70 -5.38 -0.40
C LEU A 114 14.28 -4.68 0.82
N TYR A 115 14.14 -5.26 2.01
CA TYR A 115 14.79 -4.76 3.22
C TYR A 115 16.08 -5.53 3.49
N ARG A 116 17.22 -4.87 3.30
CA ARG A 116 18.56 -5.45 3.50
C ARG A 116 19.47 -4.42 4.13
N LYS A 117 20.41 -4.90 4.96
CA LYS A 117 21.44 -4.05 5.62
C LYS A 117 20.84 -2.80 6.28
N GLY A 118 19.69 -2.95 6.95
CA GLY A 118 19.05 -1.88 7.72
C GLY A 118 18.19 -0.89 6.92
N ARG A 119 18.05 -1.04 5.60
CA ARG A 119 17.27 -0.11 4.76
C ARG A 119 16.44 -0.83 3.70
N PHE A 120 15.42 -0.13 3.18
CA PHE A 120 14.74 -0.56 1.96
C PHE A 120 15.60 -0.22 0.75
N GLU A 121 15.78 -1.19 -0.14
CA GLU A 121 16.48 -1.11 -1.41
C GLU A 121 15.46 -1.26 -2.53
N THR A 122 15.63 -0.44 -3.57
CA THR A 122 14.84 -0.49 -4.80
C THR A 122 15.32 -1.64 -5.68
N LEU A 123 14.43 -2.08 -6.57
CA LEU A 123 14.65 -3.04 -7.64
C LEU A 123 14.57 -2.32 -8.99
N PRO A 124 15.04 -2.93 -10.09
CA PRO A 124 15.02 -2.30 -11.41
C PRO A 124 13.63 -1.83 -11.87
N TRP A 125 12.56 -2.42 -11.32
CA TRP A 125 11.17 -2.12 -11.65
C TRP A 125 10.41 -1.39 -10.53
N THR A 126 11.07 -0.98 -9.44
CA THR A 126 10.40 -0.22 -8.37
C THR A 126 9.83 1.07 -8.92
N TYR A 127 8.57 1.36 -8.63
CA TYR A 127 7.95 2.60 -9.06
C TYR A 127 8.72 3.82 -8.51
N PRO A 128 8.97 4.86 -9.34
CA PRO A 128 9.80 6.02 -8.94
C PRO A 128 9.37 6.65 -7.62
N ASP A 129 8.07 6.77 -7.39
CA ASP A 129 7.47 7.29 -6.18
C ASP A 129 7.86 6.52 -4.91
N TYR A 130 8.10 5.20 -4.98
CA TYR A 130 8.60 4.41 -3.86
C TYR A 130 10.13 4.45 -3.72
N ALA A 131 10.86 4.99 -4.70
CA ALA A 131 12.31 5.14 -4.63
C ALA A 131 12.74 6.37 -3.80
N HIS A 132 11.82 7.29 -3.49
CA HIS A 132 12.12 8.50 -2.73
C HIS A 132 12.24 8.27 -1.21
N HIS A 133 12.99 9.16 -0.55
CA HIS A 133 13.23 9.12 0.90
C HIS A 133 11.94 9.18 1.73
N ASN A 134 10.95 9.96 1.29
CA ASN A 134 9.73 10.19 2.05
C ASN A 134 8.91 8.88 2.24
N PRO A 135 8.53 8.13 1.19
CA PRO A 135 7.83 6.86 1.36
C PRO A 135 8.67 5.78 2.03
N THR A 136 9.96 5.65 1.67
CA THR A 136 10.83 4.63 2.27
C THR A 136 11.04 4.85 3.76
N SER A 137 11.21 6.10 4.22
CA SER A 137 11.34 6.42 5.65
C SER A 137 10.06 6.10 6.45
N PHE A 138 8.88 6.32 5.87
CA PHE A 138 7.62 5.94 6.50
C PHE A 138 7.49 4.42 6.60
N LEU A 139 7.78 3.69 5.51
CA LEU A 139 7.76 2.22 5.52
C LEU A 139 8.75 1.64 6.53
N GLN A 140 9.91 2.27 6.73
CA GLN A 140 10.86 1.87 7.78
C GLN A 140 10.25 2.00 9.18
N ARG A 141 9.46 3.06 9.45
CA ARG A 141 8.75 3.21 10.73
C ARG A 141 7.70 2.12 10.92
N VAL A 142 6.90 1.85 9.88
CA VAL A 142 5.91 0.76 9.89
C VAL A 142 6.60 -0.59 10.16
N ARG A 143 7.73 -0.87 9.50
CA ARG A 143 8.51 -2.09 9.72
C ARG A 143 9.02 -2.20 11.16
N LYS A 144 9.59 -1.13 11.72
CA LYS A 144 10.10 -1.14 13.11
C LYS A 144 8.97 -1.47 14.09
N LYS A 145 7.79 -0.89 13.89
CA LYS A 145 6.58 -1.17 14.68
C LYS A 145 6.13 -2.62 14.52
N TYR A 146 6.02 -3.13 13.30
CA TYR A 146 5.71 -4.53 13.02
C TYR A 146 6.67 -5.51 13.73
N VAL A 147 7.98 -5.27 13.65
CA VAL A 147 8.99 -6.12 14.31
C VAL A 147 8.84 -6.10 15.83
N PHE A 148 8.53 -4.95 16.41
CA PHE A 148 8.23 -4.85 17.83
C PHE A 148 6.98 -5.67 18.19
N ASP A 149 5.88 -5.50 17.47
CA ASP A 149 4.61 -6.18 17.74
C ASP A 149 4.73 -7.71 17.64
N VAL A 150 5.46 -8.22 16.64
CA VAL A 150 5.73 -9.66 16.48
C VAL A 150 6.55 -10.22 17.64
N LYS A 151 7.56 -9.47 18.12
CA LYS A 151 8.36 -9.88 19.28
C LYS A 151 7.51 -9.92 20.55
N THR A 152 6.69 -8.90 20.80
CA THR A 152 5.84 -8.84 22.00
C THR A 152 4.78 -9.94 22.02
N LYS A 153 4.18 -10.27 20.87
CA LYS A 153 3.22 -11.40 20.78
C LYS A 153 3.86 -12.74 21.11
N ARG A 154 5.10 -12.98 20.64
CA ARG A 154 5.88 -14.19 20.95
C ARG A 154 6.28 -14.32 22.42
N THR A 155 6.41 -13.21 23.15
CA THR A 155 6.75 -13.24 24.58
C THR A 155 5.52 -13.47 25.47
N ARG A 156 4.30 -13.32 24.93
CA ARG A 156 3.03 -13.42 25.68
C ARG A 156 2.24 -14.71 25.42
N GLY A 157 2.72 -15.58 24.54
CA GLY A 157 2.12 -16.88 24.24
C GLY A 157 3.13 -17.98 24.50
#